data_AF-A0A2N2QT19-F1
#
_entry.id   AF-A0A2N2QT19-F1
#
_cell.length_a   1.000
_cell.length_b   1.000
_cell.length_c   1.000
_cell.angle_alpha   90.00
_cell.angle_beta   90.00
_cell.angle_gamma   90.00
#
_symmetry.space_group_name_H-M   'P 1'
#
loop_
_entity.id
_entity.type
_entity.pdbx_description
1 polymer ?
#
loop_
_entity_poly.entity_id
_entity_poly.type
_entity_poly.pdbx_seq_one_letter_code
_entity_poly.pdbx_strand_id
1 'polypeptide(L)'
;MSNAAQIPADPFATLAQPDLQRLAARMAQDVFAGVFRLAVAPDSVADAGALGEISSRCWNWSQAAGDDAARAARLALLVSGLDQWGLAYTQAFRLNSIPALTTLIGGLRTRLDAAADARFQQYFAAINASEAAAIDFKIELRRAIHLALWHAMAACETVEQVEGIVRPLGSMMLGLNEQMPELGWRLLADALASIQISLLAEAGSATPQAQEGTQQLFAALRHALPAERYQAILAYSGQAVLAWQQAQRGRDGQGGAA
;
A
#
# COMPACT_ATOMS: atom_id res chain seq x y z
N MET A 1 -13.82 17.48 22.44
CA MET A 1 -12.77 17.98 21.53
C MET A 1 -11.64 16.99 21.57
N SER A 2 -11.61 16.03 20.65
CA SER A 2 -10.54 15.02 20.59
C SER A 2 -9.31 15.70 20.04
N ASN A 3 -8.27 15.80 20.86
CA ASN A 3 -6.97 16.33 20.49
C ASN A 3 -6.49 15.49 19.30
N ALA A 4 -6.30 16.10 18.12
CA ALA A 4 -5.71 15.42 16.98
C ALA A 4 -4.27 15.06 17.38
N ALA A 5 -4.08 13.91 18.03
CA ALA A 5 -2.81 13.49 18.60
C ALA A 5 -1.75 13.60 17.50
N GLN A 6 -0.76 14.44 17.70
CA GLN A 6 0.33 14.63 16.75
C GLN A 6 0.94 13.26 16.42
N ILE A 7 1.20 12.99 15.13
CA ILE A 7 1.85 11.72 14.76
C ILE A 7 3.18 11.67 15.53
N PRO A 8 3.44 10.61 16.32
CA PRO A 8 4.72 10.47 17.03
C PRO A 8 5.89 10.57 16.05
N ALA A 9 7.03 11.06 16.54
CA ALA A 9 8.24 11.13 15.72
C ALA A 9 8.61 9.74 15.18
N ASP A 10 8.90 9.66 13.89
CA ASP A 10 9.28 8.40 13.25
C ASP A 10 10.70 8.00 13.66
N PRO A 11 10.89 6.92 14.46
CA PRO A 11 12.22 6.48 14.88
C PRO A 11 13.09 5.98 13.72
N PHE A 12 12.49 5.67 12.56
CA PHE A 12 13.17 5.17 11.37
C PHE A 12 13.66 6.30 10.44
N ALA A 13 13.25 7.55 10.69
CA ALA A 13 13.56 8.69 9.83
C ALA A 13 15.07 8.97 9.68
N THR A 14 15.87 8.61 10.68
CA THR A 14 17.34 8.76 10.64
C THR A 14 18.00 7.79 9.65
N LEU A 15 17.40 6.62 9.43
CA LEU A 15 17.86 5.59 8.50
C LEU A 15 17.26 5.76 7.10
N ALA A 16 15.99 6.17 7.04
CA ALA A 16 15.29 6.47 5.82
C ALA A 16 14.39 7.69 6.02
N GLN A 17 14.78 8.81 5.42
CA GLN A 17 14.01 10.05 5.45
C GLN A 17 12.63 9.86 4.78
N PRO A 18 11.63 10.70 5.10
CA PRO A 18 10.26 10.58 4.60
C PRO A 18 10.12 10.34 3.09
N ASP A 19 10.88 11.07 2.26
CA ASP A 19 10.83 10.89 0.79
C ASP A 19 11.35 9.53 0.34
N LEU A 20 12.39 9.00 1.00
CA LEU A 20 12.92 7.68 0.71
C LEU A 20 11.93 6.58 1.12
N GLN A 21 11.22 6.76 2.23
CA GLN A 21 10.17 5.86 2.66
C GLN A 21 9.02 5.77 1.65
N ARG A 22 8.53 6.93 1.19
CA ARG A 22 7.50 6.99 0.13
C ARG A 22 8.00 6.37 -1.18
N LEU A 23 9.27 6.62 -1.54
CA LEU A 23 9.89 6.00 -2.71
C LEU A 23 9.97 4.48 -2.58
N ALA A 24 10.31 3.96 -1.40
CA ALA A 24 10.36 2.52 -1.16
C ALA A 24 9.00 1.84 -1.33
N ALA A 25 7.91 2.48 -0.87
CA ALA A 25 6.55 1.97 -1.05
C ALA A 25 6.15 1.91 -2.54
N ARG A 26 6.43 2.97 -3.31
CA ARG A 26 6.18 3.00 -4.76
C ARG A 26 7.02 1.97 -5.50
N MET A 27 8.29 1.84 -5.13
CA MET A 27 9.17 0.83 -5.72
C MET A 27 8.65 -0.59 -5.44
N ALA A 28 8.17 -0.87 -4.22
CA ALA A 28 7.58 -2.16 -3.90
C ALA A 28 6.34 -2.44 -4.75
N GLN A 29 5.49 -1.44 -5.00
CA GLN A 29 4.35 -1.56 -5.91
C GLN A 29 4.80 -1.88 -7.34
N ASP A 30 5.74 -1.12 -7.90
CA ASP A 30 6.21 -1.30 -9.27
C ASP A 30 6.86 -2.68 -9.47
N VAL A 31 7.68 -3.09 -8.52
CA VAL A 31 8.33 -4.41 -8.52
C VAL A 31 7.28 -5.51 -8.39
N PHE A 32 6.34 -5.40 -7.45
CA PHE A 32 5.27 -6.37 -7.30
C PHE A 32 4.42 -6.49 -8.57
N ALA A 33 4.00 -5.38 -9.17
CA ALA A 33 3.23 -5.37 -10.41
C ALA A 33 4.01 -5.98 -11.59
N GLY A 34 5.33 -5.77 -11.66
CA GLY A 34 6.20 -6.44 -12.63
C GLY A 34 6.24 -7.95 -12.42
N VAL A 35 6.52 -8.40 -11.20
CA VAL A 35 6.60 -9.82 -10.84
C VAL A 35 5.27 -10.53 -11.02
N PHE A 36 4.17 -9.91 -10.58
CA PHE A 36 2.83 -10.49 -10.68
C PHE A 36 2.42 -10.70 -12.14
N ARG A 37 2.69 -9.72 -13.03
CA ARG A 37 2.46 -9.88 -14.47
C ARG A 37 3.25 -11.04 -15.08
N LEU A 38 4.51 -11.22 -14.67
CA LEU A 38 5.30 -12.37 -15.09
C LEU A 38 4.71 -13.70 -14.60
N ALA A 39 4.11 -13.72 -13.42
CA ALA A 39 3.53 -14.92 -12.82
C ALA A 39 2.17 -15.33 -13.42
N VAL A 40 1.42 -14.38 -13.99
CA VAL A 40 0.07 -14.64 -14.54
C VAL A 40 0.01 -14.60 -16.08
N ALA A 41 1.12 -14.33 -16.76
CA ALA A 41 1.17 -14.30 -18.22
C ALA A 41 0.92 -15.72 -18.80
N PRO A 42 0.01 -15.86 -19.79
CA PRO A 42 -0.18 -17.13 -20.52
C PRO A 42 1.14 -17.60 -21.13
N ASP A 43 1.43 -18.90 -21.05
CA ASP A 43 2.67 -19.53 -21.55
C ASP A 43 3.99 -19.07 -20.90
N SER A 44 3.93 -18.39 -19.74
CA SER A 44 5.14 -18.04 -19.01
C SER A 44 5.76 -19.28 -18.32
N VAL A 45 6.77 -19.87 -18.96
CA VAL A 45 7.93 -20.26 -18.16
C VAL A 45 8.47 -18.94 -17.63
N ALA A 46 8.26 -18.64 -16.35
CA ALA A 46 8.67 -17.38 -15.75
C ALA A 46 10.05 -17.00 -16.29
N ASP A 47 10.12 -15.95 -17.11
CA ASP A 47 11.35 -15.60 -17.80
C ASP A 47 12.41 -15.29 -16.74
N ALA A 48 13.32 -16.24 -16.55
CA ALA A 48 14.36 -16.16 -15.55
C ALA A 48 15.24 -14.92 -15.78
N GLY A 49 15.35 -14.46 -17.04
CA GLY A 49 15.99 -13.20 -17.40
C GLY A 49 15.24 -12.00 -16.82
N ALA A 50 13.95 -11.86 -17.13
CA ALA A 50 13.12 -10.75 -16.63
C ALA A 50 13.07 -10.69 -15.09
N LEU A 51 12.96 -11.84 -14.41
CA LEU A 51 13.02 -11.88 -12.95
C LEU A 51 14.41 -11.50 -12.42
N GLY A 52 15.48 -11.90 -13.11
CA GLY A 52 16.86 -11.52 -12.83
C GLY A 52 17.12 -10.01 -12.96
N GLU A 53 16.53 -9.36 -13.97
CA GLU A 53 16.58 -7.91 -14.14
C GLU A 53 15.86 -7.15 -13.02
N ILE A 54 14.67 -7.62 -12.63
CA ILE A 54 13.94 -7.09 -11.48
C ILE A 54 14.78 -7.23 -10.20
N SER A 55 15.36 -8.42 -9.96
CA SER A 55 16.23 -8.69 -8.81
C SER A 55 17.44 -7.75 -8.78
N SER A 56 18.09 -7.54 -9.93
CA SER A 56 19.25 -6.67 -10.06
C SER A 56 18.90 -5.20 -9.80
N ARG A 57 17.74 -4.72 -10.28
CA ARG A 57 17.26 -3.37 -9.98
C ARG A 57 16.97 -3.18 -8.49
N CYS A 58 16.34 -4.16 -7.85
CA CYS A 58 16.07 -4.15 -6.41
C CYS A 58 17.36 -4.05 -5.60
N TRP A 59 18.35 -4.88 -5.96
CA TRP A 59 19.66 -4.88 -5.32
C TRP A 59 20.42 -3.56 -5.54
N ASN A 60 20.49 -3.06 -6.77
CA ASN A 60 21.21 -1.83 -7.06
C ASN A 60 20.63 -0.63 -6.31
N TRP A 61 19.30 -0.57 -6.18
CA TRP A 61 18.64 0.50 -5.43
C TRP A 61 18.94 0.45 -3.92
N SER A 62 18.98 -0.74 -3.32
CA SER A 62 19.36 -0.88 -1.91
C SER A 62 20.82 -0.50 -1.70
N GLN A 63 21.72 -0.91 -2.62
CA GLN A 63 23.16 -0.63 -2.54
C GLN A 63 23.54 0.83 -2.81
N ALA A 64 22.67 1.60 -3.47
CA ALA A 64 22.87 3.03 -3.72
C ALA A 64 22.80 3.91 -2.45
N ALA A 65 22.69 3.32 -1.24
CA ALA A 65 22.82 4.03 0.03
C ALA A 65 24.29 4.24 0.42
N GLY A 66 24.56 5.32 1.17
CA GLY A 66 25.92 5.76 1.51
C GLY A 66 26.63 4.90 2.56
N ASP A 67 25.88 4.13 3.36
CA ASP A 67 26.42 3.26 4.40
C ASP A 67 25.59 1.98 4.55
N ASP A 68 26.13 1.01 5.30
CA ASP A 68 25.52 -0.31 5.46
C ASP A 68 24.20 -0.29 6.25
N ALA A 69 24.00 0.69 7.13
CA ALA A 69 22.75 0.84 7.86
C ALA A 69 21.63 1.32 6.93
N ALA A 70 21.90 2.33 6.11
CA ALA A 70 20.97 2.83 5.11
C ALA A 70 20.68 1.78 4.02
N ARG A 71 21.68 0.98 3.60
CA ARG A 71 21.49 -0.13 2.65
C ARG A 71 20.55 -1.20 3.20
N ALA A 72 20.77 -1.62 4.44
CA ALA A 72 19.92 -2.59 5.12
C ALA A 72 18.50 -2.03 5.34
N ALA A 73 18.37 -0.75 5.70
CA ALA A 73 17.07 -0.10 5.91
C ALA A 73 16.27 -0.01 4.60
N ARG A 74 16.90 0.37 3.48
CA ARG A 74 16.28 0.34 2.14
C ARG A 74 15.78 -1.06 1.79
N LEU A 75 16.63 -2.08 1.97
CA LEU A 75 16.24 -3.46 1.67
C LEU A 75 15.09 -3.93 2.57
N ALA A 76 15.10 -3.59 3.86
CA ALA A 76 14.03 -3.92 4.80
C ALA A 76 12.69 -3.30 4.38
N LEU A 77 12.66 -2.02 3.99
CA LEU A 77 11.46 -1.36 3.48
C LEU A 77 10.95 -2.03 2.19
N LEU A 78 11.85 -2.29 1.24
CA LEU A 78 11.47 -2.92 -0.03
C LEU A 78 10.87 -4.33 0.19
N VAL A 79 11.57 -5.19 0.95
CA VAL A 79 11.10 -6.55 1.22
C VAL A 79 9.80 -6.53 2.03
N SER A 80 9.67 -5.64 3.02
CA SER A 80 8.42 -5.47 3.77
C SER A 80 7.26 -5.07 2.86
N GLY A 81 7.51 -4.21 1.87
CA GLY A 81 6.49 -3.80 0.91
C GLY A 81 6.07 -4.96 0.02
N LEU A 82 7.04 -5.71 -0.51
CA LEU A 82 6.81 -6.88 -1.35
C LEU A 82 6.02 -7.97 -0.62
N ASP A 83 6.37 -8.26 0.63
CA ASP A 83 5.63 -9.22 1.47
C ASP A 83 4.18 -8.80 1.67
N GLN A 84 3.93 -7.51 1.94
CA GLN A 84 2.58 -7.00 2.16
C GLN A 84 1.74 -6.99 0.88
N TRP A 85 2.32 -6.66 -0.27
CA TRP A 85 1.65 -6.80 -1.57
C TRP A 85 1.31 -8.25 -1.88
N GLY A 86 2.27 -9.15 -1.68
CA GLY A 86 2.10 -10.59 -1.87
C GLY A 86 0.98 -11.15 -1.01
N LEU A 87 0.95 -10.80 0.28
CA LEU A 87 -0.10 -11.21 1.21
C LEU A 87 -1.47 -10.69 0.77
N ALA A 88 -1.57 -9.40 0.42
CA ALA A 88 -2.82 -8.77 0.03
C ALA A 88 -3.44 -9.44 -1.21
N TYR A 89 -2.63 -9.71 -2.25
CA TYR A 89 -3.12 -10.36 -3.46
C TYR A 89 -3.41 -11.85 -3.26
N THR A 90 -2.60 -12.54 -2.47
CA THR A 90 -2.84 -13.94 -2.12
C THR A 90 -4.20 -14.09 -1.42
N GLN A 91 -4.53 -13.18 -0.49
CA GLN A 91 -5.82 -13.16 0.19
C GLN A 91 -6.97 -12.76 -0.75
N ALA A 92 -6.80 -11.68 -1.51
CA ALA A 92 -7.86 -11.13 -2.38
C ALA A 92 -8.24 -12.08 -3.52
N PHE A 93 -7.26 -12.75 -4.13
CA PHE A 93 -7.47 -13.62 -5.28
C PHE A 93 -7.42 -15.12 -4.92
N ARG A 94 -7.39 -15.46 -3.63
CA ARG A 94 -7.35 -16.84 -3.10
C ARG A 94 -6.23 -17.68 -3.73
N LEU A 95 -5.06 -17.07 -3.90
CA LEU A 95 -3.89 -17.76 -4.44
C LEU A 95 -3.28 -18.65 -3.34
N ASN A 96 -2.64 -19.75 -3.72
CA ASN A 96 -1.84 -20.54 -2.76
C ASN A 96 -0.52 -19.83 -2.44
N SER A 97 0.11 -19.25 -3.46
CA SER A 97 1.36 -18.50 -3.36
C SER A 97 1.60 -17.72 -4.66
N ILE A 98 2.62 -16.85 -4.63
CA ILE A 98 3.18 -16.20 -5.81
C ILE A 98 4.65 -16.64 -5.90
N PRO A 99 4.97 -17.78 -6.57
CA PRO A 99 6.32 -18.34 -6.55
C PRO A 99 7.41 -17.38 -7.03
N ALA A 100 7.15 -16.61 -8.09
CA ALA A 100 8.10 -15.62 -8.61
C ALA A 100 8.46 -14.55 -7.57
N LEU A 101 7.50 -14.14 -6.74
CA LEU A 101 7.73 -13.19 -5.65
C LEU A 101 8.57 -13.82 -4.54
N THR A 102 8.28 -15.07 -4.18
CA THR A 102 9.06 -15.84 -3.20
C THR A 102 10.52 -15.99 -3.65
N THR A 103 10.73 -16.34 -4.91
CA THR A 103 12.07 -16.44 -5.52
C THR A 103 12.81 -15.10 -5.51
N LEU A 104 12.13 -14.00 -5.83
CA LEU A 104 12.72 -12.67 -5.78
C LEU A 104 13.19 -12.31 -4.36
N ILE A 105 12.31 -12.45 -3.37
CA ILE A 105 12.62 -12.10 -1.97
C ILE A 105 13.74 -12.99 -1.43
N GLY A 106 13.67 -14.31 -1.67
CA GLY A 106 14.72 -15.24 -1.31
C GLY A 106 16.07 -14.89 -1.95
N GLY A 107 16.06 -14.59 -3.25
CA GLY A 107 17.27 -14.20 -3.99
C GLY A 107 17.90 -12.89 -3.50
N LEU A 108 17.10 -11.93 -3.01
CA LEU A 108 17.62 -10.71 -2.40
C LEU A 108 18.30 -10.97 -1.05
N ARG A 109 17.75 -11.88 -0.24
CA ARG A 109 18.29 -12.22 1.08
C ARG A 109 19.54 -13.10 0.99
N THR A 110 19.58 -14.06 0.07
CA THR A 110 20.74 -14.95 -0.12
C THR A 110 22.02 -14.21 -0.54
N ARG A 111 21.90 -12.97 -1.05
CA ARG A 111 23.06 -12.12 -1.40
C ARG A 111 23.72 -11.46 -0.19
N LEU A 112 23.11 -11.49 0.98
CA LEU A 112 23.62 -10.85 2.19
C LEU A 112 24.67 -11.75 2.86
N ASP A 113 25.75 -11.15 3.34
CA ASP A 113 26.60 -11.79 4.34
C ASP A 113 25.92 -11.82 5.71
N ALA A 114 26.54 -12.50 6.68
CA ALA A 114 25.97 -12.67 8.01
C ALA A 114 25.71 -11.34 8.75
N ALA A 115 26.58 -10.34 8.57
CA ALA A 115 26.43 -9.05 9.24
C ALA A 115 25.33 -8.20 8.60
N ALA A 116 25.26 -8.23 7.27
CA ALA A 116 24.23 -7.55 6.50
C ALA A 116 22.84 -8.18 6.72
N ASP A 117 22.74 -9.52 6.77
CA ASP A 117 21.47 -10.20 7.08
C ASP A 117 21.00 -9.90 8.51
N ALA A 118 21.89 -9.95 9.51
CA ALA A 118 21.53 -9.59 10.89
C ALA A 118 20.98 -8.16 11.00
N ARG A 119 21.61 -7.20 10.32
CA ARG A 119 21.14 -5.80 10.29
C ARG A 119 19.82 -5.65 9.53
N PHE A 120 19.66 -6.37 8.41
CA PHE A 120 18.39 -6.44 7.69
C PHE A 120 17.26 -6.99 8.59
N GLN A 121 17.47 -8.10 9.30
CA GLN A 121 16.47 -8.67 10.22
C GLN A 121 16.04 -7.67 11.29
N GLN A 122 17.01 -6.96 11.87
CA GLN A 122 16.74 -5.96 12.89
C GLN A 122 15.81 -4.85 12.36
N TYR A 123 16.10 -4.30 11.18
CA TYR A 123 15.27 -3.24 10.60
C TYR A 123 13.94 -3.74 10.07
N PHE A 124 13.89 -4.95 9.50
CA PHE A 124 12.66 -5.58 9.05
C PHE A 124 11.69 -5.78 10.23
N ALA A 125 12.19 -6.22 11.38
CA ALA A 125 11.40 -6.31 12.61
C ALA A 125 11.01 -4.92 13.15
N ALA A 126 11.94 -3.94 13.14
CA ALA A 126 11.71 -2.60 13.67
C ALA A 126 10.58 -1.85 12.94
N ILE A 127 10.41 -2.06 11.63
CA ILE A 127 9.30 -1.46 10.85
C ILE A 127 7.94 -1.81 11.47
N ASN A 128 7.76 -3.03 11.97
CA ASN A 128 6.48 -3.48 12.54
C ASN A 128 6.39 -3.33 14.07
N ALA A 129 7.51 -3.04 14.75
CA ALA A 129 7.55 -2.95 16.21
C ALA A 129 6.85 -1.72 16.78
N SER A 130 6.67 -0.66 15.98
CA SER A 130 5.99 0.57 16.37
C SER A 130 5.13 1.07 15.22
N GLU A 131 3.95 1.61 15.52
CA GLU A 131 3.07 2.21 14.52
C GLU A 131 3.75 3.35 13.76
N ALA A 132 4.51 4.19 14.48
CA ALA A 132 5.17 5.37 13.93
C ALA A 132 6.47 5.06 13.18
N ALA A 133 7.05 3.86 13.35
CA ALA A 133 8.23 3.46 12.60
C ALA A 133 7.91 3.36 11.10
N ALA A 134 8.70 4.06 10.29
CA ALA A 134 8.52 4.14 8.84
C ALA A 134 7.09 4.55 8.44
N ILE A 135 6.54 5.57 9.12
CA ILE A 135 5.13 5.93 8.98
C ILE A 135 4.77 6.39 7.58
N ASP A 136 5.64 7.15 6.92
CA ASP A 136 5.44 7.62 5.54
C ASP A 136 5.41 6.45 4.55
N PHE A 137 6.23 5.42 4.78
CA PHE A 137 6.20 4.19 4.01
C PHE A 137 4.88 3.44 4.20
N LYS A 138 4.41 3.30 5.45
CA LYS A 138 3.15 2.60 5.76
C LYS A 138 1.93 3.32 5.17
N ILE A 139 1.89 4.65 5.25
CA ILE A 139 0.81 5.45 4.65
C ILE A 139 0.75 5.20 3.14
N GLU A 140 1.87 5.39 2.44
CA GLU A 140 1.95 5.22 0.99
C GLU A 140 1.62 3.78 0.58
N LEU A 141 2.17 2.79 1.27
CA LEU A 141 1.97 1.37 0.99
C LEU A 141 0.52 0.94 1.19
N ARG A 142 -0.11 1.30 2.32
CA ARG A 142 -1.50 0.93 2.61
C ARG A 142 -2.46 1.62 1.65
N ARG A 143 -2.23 2.90 1.32
CA ARG A 143 -3.01 3.61 0.30
C ARG A 143 -2.93 2.86 -1.03
N ALA A 144 -1.73 2.54 -1.49
CA ALA A 144 -1.52 1.89 -2.78
C ALA A 144 -2.16 0.49 -2.85
N ILE A 145 -1.98 -0.35 -1.83
CA ILE A 145 -2.57 -1.70 -1.77
C ILE A 145 -4.11 -1.62 -1.78
N HIS A 146 -4.69 -0.83 -0.88
CA HIS A 146 -6.16 -0.75 -0.78
C HIS A 146 -6.78 -0.17 -2.05
N LEU A 147 -6.15 0.85 -2.66
CA LEU A 147 -6.64 1.46 -3.88
C LEU A 147 -6.54 0.49 -5.07
N ALA A 148 -5.44 -0.27 -5.19
CA ALA A 148 -5.29 -1.27 -6.25
C ALA A 148 -6.34 -2.38 -6.14
N LEU A 149 -6.63 -2.87 -4.93
CA LEU A 149 -7.68 -3.85 -4.70
C LEU A 149 -9.08 -3.29 -4.93
N TRP A 150 -9.31 -2.02 -4.57
CA TRP A 150 -10.56 -1.34 -4.90
C TRP A 150 -10.75 -1.22 -6.42
N HIS A 151 -9.71 -0.85 -7.18
CA HIS A 151 -9.77 -0.84 -8.63
C HIS A 151 -10.00 -2.23 -9.23
N ALA A 152 -9.37 -3.27 -8.68
CA ALA A 152 -9.61 -4.65 -9.10
C ALA A 152 -11.07 -5.08 -8.86
N MET A 153 -11.63 -4.73 -7.69
CA MET A 153 -13.05 -4.92 -7.39
C MET A 153 -13.95 -4.15 -8.37
N ALA A 154 -13.63 -2.88 -8.65
CA ALA A 154 -14.40 -2.03 -9.56
C ALA A 154 -14.40 -2.53 -11.01
N ALA A 155 -13.34 -3.25 -11.41
CA ALA A 155 -13.23 -3.88 -12.72
C ALA A 155 -13.95 -5.24 -12.82
N CYS A 156 -14.54 -5.75 -11.74
CA CYS A 156 -15.26 -7.02 -11.76
C CYS A 156 -16.60 -6.90 -12.50
N GLU A 157 -17.01 -7.99 -13.15
CA GLU A 157 -18.23 -8.04 -13.98
C GLU A 157 -19.40 -8.73 -13.28
N THR A 158 -19.11 -9.62 -12.32
CA THR A 158 -20.13 -10.37 -11.57
C THR A 158 -20.13 -10.01 -10.08
N VAL A 159 -21.28 -10.22 -9.43
CA VAL A 159 -21.45 -10.01 -7.98
C VAL A 159 -20.50 -10.90 -7.20
N GLU A 160 -20.31 -12.15 -7.61
CA GLU A 160 -19.42 -13.10 -6.95
C GLU A 160 -17.95 -12.65 -7.00
N GLN A 161 -17.53 -12.05 -8.12
CA GLN A 161 -16.19 -11.47 -8.26
C GLN A 161 -16.02 -10.26 -7.34
N VAL A 162 -17.02 -9.36 -7.30
CA VAL A 162 -17.04 -8.21 -6.38
C VAL A 162 -16.94 -8.67 -4.92
N GLU A 163 -17.79 -9.60 -4.50
CA GLU A 163 -17.78 -10.17 -3.15
C GLU A 163 -16.44 -10.82 -2.80
N GLY A 164 -15.83 -11.48 -3.80
CA GLY A 164 -14.52 -12.11 -3.71
C GLY A 164 -13.41 -11.14 -3.29
N ILE A 165 -13.48 -9.87 -3.70
CA ILE A 165 -12.45 -8.85 -3.44
C ILE A 165 -12.87 -7.89 -2.32
N VAL A 166 -14.14 -7.47 -2.25
CA VAL A 166 -14.60 -6.47 -1.26
C VAL A 166 -14.45 -6.98 0.17
N ARG A 167 -14.69 -8.28 0.41
CA ARG A 167 -14.55 -8.90 1.73
C ARG A 167 -13.11 -8.91 2.23
N PRO A 168 -12.10 -9.42 1.49
CA PRO A 168 -10.72 -9.34 1.92
C PRO A 168 -10.22 -7.89 2.02
N LEU A 169 -10.62 -7.00 1.11
CA LEU A 169 -10.30 -5.56 1.21
C LEU A 169 -10.80 -4.96 2.53
N GLY A 170 -12.08 -5.13 2.85
CA GLY A 170 -12.65 -4.67 4.12
C GLY A 170 -11.97 -5.29 5.34
N SER A 171 -11.63 -6.59 5.27
CA SER A 171 -10.95 -7.29 6.37
C SER A 171 -9.53 -6.75 6.59
N MET A 172 -8.78 -6.47 5.53
CA MET A 172 -7.45 -5.85 5.62
C MET A 172 -7.52 -4.44 6.22
N MET A 173 -8.51 -3.66 5.79
CA MET A 173 -8.76 -2.32 6.32
C MET A 173 -9.08 -2.35 7.82
N LEU A 174 -9.93 -3.27 8.28
CA LEU A 174 -10.24 -3.44 9.69
C LEU A 174 -9.04 -3.95 10.49
N GLY A 175 -8.33 -4.95 9.97
CA GLY A 175 -7.11 -5.48 10.59
C GLY A 175 -6.01 -4.43 10.74
N LEU A 176 -5.89 -3.49 9.80
CA LEU A 176 -4.98 -2.35 9.94
C LEU A 176 -5.33 -1.46 11.14
N ASN A 177 -6.61 -1.15 11.32
CA ASN A 177 -7.07 -0.36 12.46
C ASN A 177 -6.87 -1.10 13.79
N GLU A 178 -6.98 -2.43 13.81
CA GLU A 178 -6.74 -3.25 15.01
C GLU A 178 -5.25 -3.39 15.34
N GLN A 179 -4.40 -3.58 14.33
CA GLN A 179 -2.95 -3.73 14.49
C GLN A 179 -2.26 -2.39 14.82
N MET A 180 -2.89 -1.28 14.43
CA MET A 180 -2.40 0.08 14.66
C MET A 180 -3.50 0.93 15.32
N PRO A 181 -3.83 0.70 16.61
CA PRO A 181 -4.91 1.43 17.31
C PRO A 181 -4.71 2.96 17.38
N GLU A 182 -3.47 3.45 17.36
CA GLU A 182 -3.19 4.89 17.47
C GLU A 182 -3.26 5.62 16.12
N LEU A 183 -2.67 5.04 15.07
CA LEU A 183 -2.44 5.65 13.76
C LEU A 183 -3.16 4.93 12.61
N GLY A 184 -3.49 3.65 12.74
CA GLY A 184 -4.07 2.82 11.68
C GLY A 184 -5.36 3.38 11.09
N TRP A 185 -6.21 3.97 11.94
CA TRP A 185 -7.43 4.65 11.49
C TRP A 185 -7.16 5.83 10.56
N ARG A 186 -6.01 6.52 10.69
CA ARG A 186 -5.62 7.62 9.78
C ARG A 186 -5.18 7.10 8.43
N LEU A 187 -4.44 5.98 8.40
CA LEU A 187 -4.06 5.32 7.16
C LEU A 187 -5.29 4.78 6.43
N LEU A 188 -6.27 4.28 7.17
CA LEU A 188 -7.56 3.88 6.61
C LEU A 188 -8.34 5.08 6.07
N ALA A 189 -8.40 6.19 6.80
CA ALA A 189 -9.03 7.42 6.33
C ALA A 189 -8.38 7.97 5.05
N ASP A 190 -7.05 7.88 4.96
CA ASP A 190 -6.29 8.29 3.78
C ASP A 190 -6.55 7.40 2.55
N ALA A 191 -6.68 6.08 2.75
CA ALA A 191 -7.10 5.16 1.71
C ALA A 191 -8.54 5.44 1.24
N LEU A 192 -9.47 5.70 2.17
CA LEU A 192 -10.85 6.07 1.82
C LEU A 192 -10.94 7.40 1.09
N ALA A 193 -10.14 8.41 1.47
CA ALA A 193 -10.05 9.67 0.75
C ALA A 193 -9.61 9.43 -0.70
N SER A 194 -8.63 8.54 -0.90
CA SER A 194 -8.13 8.20 -2.24
C SER A 194 -9.20 7.51 -3.10
N ILE A 195 -9.97 6.58 -2.52
CA ILE A 195 -11.13 5.95 -3.18
C ILE A 195 -12.20 7.00 -3.53
N GLN A 196 -12.53 7.89 -2.59
CA GLN A 196 -13.51 8.96 -2.81
C GLN A 196 -13.07 9.92 -3.92
N ILE A 197 -11.78 10.27 -4.00
CA ILE A 197 -11.21 11.08 -5.07
C ILE A 197 -11.31 10.35 -6.41
N SER A 198 -10.95 9.06 -6.49
CA SER A 198 -11.08 8.27 -7.73
C SER A 198 -12.53 8.22 -8.22
N LEU A 199 -13.50 7.98 -7.32
CA LEU A 199 -14.92 8.02 -7.65
C LEU A 199 -15.38 9.37 -8.22
N LEU A 200 -14.86 10.47 -7.68
CA LEU A 200 -15.19 11.82 -8.17
C LEU A 200 -14.52 12.14 -9.51
N ALA A 201 -13.28 11.68 -9.70
CA ALA A 201 -12.54 11.87 -10.96
C ALA A 201 -13.14 11.03 -12.10
N GLU A 202 -13.68 9.86 -11.78
CA GLU A 202 -14.31 8.91 -12.70
C GLU A 202 -15.85 9.04 -12.71
N ALA A 203 -16.38 10.17 -12.26
CA ALA A 203 -17.82 10.39 -12.15
C ALA A 203 -18.49 10.24 -13.53
N GLY A 204 -19.23 9.13 -13.70
CA GLY A 204 -19.94 8.79 -14.94
C GLY A 204 -19.47 7.49 -15.63
N SER A 205 -18.32 6.92 -15.23
CA SER A 205 -17.81 5.64 -15.80
C SER A 205 -17.93 4.43 -14.87
N ALA A 206 -18.41 4.62 -13.63
CA ALA A 206 -18.55 3.53 -12.68
C ALA A 206 -19.67 2.56 -13.05
N THR A 207 -19.34 1.27 -13.19
CA THR A 207 -20.30 0.19 -13.41
C THR A 207 -21.23 0.01 -12.19
N PRO A 208 -22.44 -0.56 -12.35
CA PRO A 208 -23.30 -0.90 -11.21
C PRO A 208 -22.60 -1.76 -10.16
N GLN A 209 -21.78 -2.72 -10.61
CA GLN A 209 -20.97 -3.61 -9.78
C GLN A 209 -19.94 -2.83 -8.95
N ALA A 210 -19.24 -1.87 -9.56
CA ALA A 210 -18.29 -1.01 -8.85
C ALA A 210 -18.98 -0.14 -7.78
N GLN A 211 -20.16 0.39 -8.08
CA GLN A 211 -20.96 1.16 -7.14
C GLN A 211 -21.43 0.30 -5.97
N GLU A 212 -21.96 -0.89 -6.26
CA GLU A 212 -22.42 -1.84 -5.25
C GLU A 212 -21.27 -2.29 -4.34
N GLY A 213 -20.14 -2.74 -4.90
CA GLY A 213 -18.98 -3.15 -4.13
C GLY A 213 -18.44 -2.02 -3.23
N THR A 214 -18.43 -0.79 -3.73
CA THR A 214 -18.03 0.37 -2.92
C THR A 214 -19.02 0.64 -1.79
N GLN A 215 -20.33 0.56 -2.04
CA GLN A 215 -21.34 0.71 -0.99
C GLN A 215 -21.23 -0.39 0.07
N GLN A 216 -21.02 -1.65 -0.35
CA GLN A 216 -20.80 -2.78 0.53
C GLN A 216 -19.56 -2.57 1.42
N LEU A 217 -18.45 -2.09 0.86
CA LEU A 217 -17.24 -1.77 1.62
C LEU A 217 -17.52 -0.74 2.73
N PHE A 218 -18.14 0.39 2.37
CA PHE A 218 -18.42 1.45 3.35
C PHE A 218 -19.43 0.99 4.41
N ALA A 219 -20.44 0.20 4.03
CA ALA A 219 -21.40 -0.37 4.95
C ALA A 219 -20.75 -1.35 5.93
N ALA A 220 -19.85 -2.22 5.45
CA ALA A 220 -19.09 -3.15 6.28
C ALA A 220 -18.20 -2.41 7.29
N LEU A 221 -17.47 -1.38 6.85
CA LEU A 221 -16.65 -0.55 7.73
C LEU A 221 -17.50 0.16 8.81
N ARG A 222 -18.66 0.71 8.42
CA ARG A 222 -19.59 1.35 9.36
C ARG A 222 -20.12 0.37 10.40
N HIS A 223 -20.40 -0.87 10.00
CA HIS A 223 -20.93 -1.89 10.90
C HIS A 223 -19.87 -2.41 11.88
N ALA A 224 -18.63 -2.59 11.41
CA ALA A 224 -17.56 -3.20 12.19
C ALA A 224 -16.84 -2.23 13.14
N LEU A 225 -16.75 -0.93 12.78
CA LEU A 225 -16.02 0.05 13.58
C LEU A 225 -16.91 0.70 14.66
N PRO A 226 -16.33 1.07 15.82
CA PRO A 226 -17.03 1.95 16.77
C PRO A 226 -17.50 3.24 16.10
N ALA A 227 -18.70 3.70 16.43
CA ALA A 227 -19.33 4.85 15.75
C ALA A 227 -18.44 6.11 15.75
N GLU A 228 -17.83 6.43 16.89
CA GLU A 228 -16.89 7.56 17.02
C GLU A 228 -15.66 7.40 16.12
N ARG A 229 -15.14 6.18 16.01
CA ARG A 229 -13.98 5.85 15.17
C ARG A 229 -14.33 6.06 13.70
N TYR A 230 -15.46 5.50 13.26
CA TYR A 230 -15.93 5.64 11.88
C TYR A 230 -16.20 7.11 11.51
N GLN A 231 -16.79 7.89 12.42
CA GLN A 231 -16.99 9.33 12.23
C GLN A 231 -15.66 10.09 12.09
N ALA A 232 -14.67 9.79 12.94
CA ALA A 232 -13.35 10.42 12.85
C ALA A 232 -12.65 10.11 11.51
N ILE A 233 -12.76 8.86 11.05
CA ILE A 233 -12.26 8.42 9.74
C ILE A 233 -12.91 9.24 8.62
N LEU A 234 -14.25 9.33 8.59
CA LEU A 234 -14.97 10.06 7.54
C LEU A 234 -14.69 11.56 7.57
N ALA A 235 -14.56 12.16 8.76
CA ALA A 235 -14.21 13.57 8.90
C ALA A 235 -12.82 13.85 8.31
N TYR A 236 -11.84 13.00 8.62
CA TYR A 236 -10.47 13.12 8.10
C TYR A 236 -10.42 12.89 6.58
N SER A 237 -11.09 11.84 6.08
CA SER A 237 -11.11 11.57 4.63
C SER A 237 -11.80 12.68 3.86
N GLY A 238 -12.90 13.22 4.39
CA GLY A 238 -13.65 14.33 3.80
C GLY A 238 -12.83 15.62 3.70
N GLN A 239 -11.99 15.93 4.69
CA GLN A 239 -11.07 17.08 4.62
C GLN A 239 -10.08 16.95 3.45
N ALA A 240 -9.52 15.76 3.23
CA ALA A 240 -8.61 15.51 2.11
C ALA A 240 -9.31 15.65 0.76
N VAL A 241 -10.54 15.13 0.63
CA VAL A 241 -11.35 15.28 -0.59
C VAL A 241 -11.66 16.75 -0.88
N LEU A 242 -12.05 17.53 0.14
CA LEU A 242 -12.32 18.96 -0.02
C LEU A 242 -11.09 19.74 -0.46
N ALA A 243 -9.92 19.45 0.14
CA ALA A 243 -8.66 20.07 -0.25
C ALA A 243 -8.30 19.76 -1.71
N TRP A 244 -8.50 18.51 -2.15
CA TRP A 244 -8.32 18.12 -3.55
C TRP A 244 -9.26 18.86 -4.50
N GLN A 245 -10.56 18.96 -4.19
CA GLN A 245 -11.53 19.71 -5.00
C GLN A 245 -11.21 21.21 -5.09
N GLN A 246 -10.67 21.81 -4.02
CA GLN A 246 -10.23 23.20 -4.04
C GLN A 246 -9.01 23.38 -4.94
N ALA A 247 -8.03 22.48 -4.86
CA ALA A 247 -6.84 22.50 -5.72
C ALA A 247 -7.21 22.35 -7.21
N GLN A 248 -8.19 21.49 -7.53
CA GLN A 248 -8.64 21.30 -8.91
C GLN A 248 -9.29 22.57 -9.48
N ARG A 249 -10.19 23.21 -8.72
CA ARG A 249 -10.80 24.50 -9.12
C ARG A 249 -9.77 25.62 -9.30
N GLY A 250 -8.72 25.64 -8.48
CA GLY A 250 -7.61 26.58 -8.62
C GLY A 250 -6.82 26.40 -9.92
N ARG A 251 -6.65 25.15 -10.38
CA ARG A 251 -5.99 24.84 -11.66
C ARG A 251 -6.86 25.24 -12.85
N ASP A 252 -8.14 24.92 -12.82
CA ASP A 252 -9.08 25.25 -13.90
C ASP A 252 -9.27 26.78 -14.05
N GLY A 253 -9.22 27.52 -12.94
CA GLY A 253 -9.27 28.99 -12.93
C GLY A 253 -7.98 29.69 -13.42
N GLN A 254 -6.83 29.02 -13.38
CA GLN A 254 -5.55 29.56 -13.90
C GLN A 254 -5.33 29.19 -15.38
N GLY A 255 -5.94 28.12 -15.88
CA GLY A 255 -5.86 27.70 -17.29
C GLY A 255 -6.75 28.48 -18.26
N GLY A 256 -7.66 29.33 -17.77
CA GLY A 256 -8.57 30.16 -18.58
C GLY A 256 -8.12 31.59 -18.81
N ALA A 257 -6.90 31.96 -18.40
CA ALA A 257 -6.38 33.33 -18.46
C ALA A 257 -5.10 33.47 -19.34
N ALA A 258 -4.94 32.62 -20.34
CA ALA A 258 -3.86 32.69 -21.34
C ALA A 258 -4.42 32.89 -22.75
#